data_AF-A0A2S2PM56-F1
#
_entry.id   AF-A0A2S2PM56-F1
#
_cell.length_a   1.000
_cell.length_b   1.000
_cell.length_c   1.000
_cell.angle_alpha   90.00
_cell.angle_beta   90.00
_cell.angle_gamma   90.00
#
_symmetry.space_group_name_H-M   'P 1'
#
loop_
_entity.id
_entity.type
_entity.pdbx_description
1 polymer ?
#
loop_
_entity_poly.entity_id
_entity_poly.type
_entity_poly.pdbx_seq_one_letter_code
_entity_poly.pdbx_strand_id
1 'polypeptide(L)'
;MMSPRQLMRNSNMTQKWQRREISNFEYLMFLNTIAGRTYNDLNQYPVFPWVLTNYESTEMDLGLPSNYRDLSKPIGALNPSRKAYFEERYGSWENESIPPFHYGT
;
A
#
# COMPACT_ATOMS: atom_id res chain seq x y z
N MET A 1 -6.13 21.86 -14.35
CA MET A 1 -5.16 21.19 -13.46
C MET A 1 -4.76 19.86 -14.09
N MET A 2 -3.50 19.42 -13.98
CA MET A 2 -3.09 18.11 -14.51
C MET A 2 -3.70 16.98 -13.66
N SER A 3 -4.07 15.86 -14.29
CA SER A 3 -4.50 14.67 -13.55
C SER A 3 -3.34 13.97 -12.84
N PRO A 4 -3.58 13.16 -11.79
CA PRO A 4 -2.53 12.37 -11.13
C PRO A 4 -1.66 11.56 -12.10
N ARG A 5 -2.29 10.94 -13.12
CA ARG A 5 -1.57 10.18 -14.15
C ARG A 5 -0.64 11.08 -14.98
N GLN A 6 -1.07 12.31 -15.30
CA GLN A 6 -0.24 13.27 -16.02
C GLN A 6 0.91 13.77 -15.14
N LEU A 7 0.66 14.06 -13.86
CA LEU A 7 1.70 14.45 -12.90
C LEU A 7 2.77 13.37 -12.74
N MET A 8 2.36 12.11 -12.61
CA MET A 8 3.28 10.97 -12.56
C MET A 8 4.12 10.89 -13.83
N ARG A 9 3.49 10.92 -15.01
CA ARG A 9 4.17 10.76 -16.30
C ARG A 9 5.15 11.90 -16.60
N ASN A 10 4.83 13.12 -16.18
CA ASN A 10 5.64 14.31 -16.47
C ASN A 10 6.71 14.59 -15.40
N SER A 11 6.75 13.81 -14.32
CA SER A 11 7.73 13.94 -13.24
C SER A 11 8.98 13.10 -13.50
N ASN A 12 10.14 13.54 -13.00
CA ASN A 12 11.38 12.76 -12.98
C ASN A 12 11.63 12.04 -11.64
N MET A 13 10.66 12.07 -10.72
CA MET A 13 10.83 11.54 -9.36
C MET A 13 11.09 10.03 -9.33
N THR A 14 10.49 9.26 -10.24
CA THR A 14 10.76 7.82 -10.35
C THR A 14 12.22 7.54 -10.71
N GLN A 15 12.80 8.31 -11.63
CA GLN A 15 14.20 8.17 -12.02
C GLN A 15 15.13 8.57 -10.88
N LYS A 16 14.81 9.67 -10.17
CA LYS A 16 15.56 10.08 -8.96
C LYS A 16 15.56 8.98 -7.90
N TRP A 17 14.41 8.37 -7.64
CA TRP A 17 14.29 7.27 -6.69
C TRP A 17 15.10 6.05 -7.12
N GLN A 18 15.01 5.64 -8.39
CA GLN A 18 15.79 4.52 -8.94
C GLN A 18 17.30 4.76 -8.86
N ARG A 19 17.75 6.00 -9.03
CA ARG A 19 19.15 6.44 -8.89
C ARG A 19 19.57 6.68 -7.44
N ARG A 20 18.68 6.49 -6.46
CA ARG A 20 18.90 6.74 -5.03
C ARG A 20 19.23 8.20 -4.72
N GLU A 21 18.82 9.13 -5.58
CA GLU A 21 18.90 10.58 -5.34
C GLU A 21 17.83 11.04 -4.34
N ILE A 22 16.76 10.25 -4.17
CA ILE A 22 15.74 10.40 -3.12
C ILE A 22 15.48 9.05 -2.46
N SER A 23 15.12 9.08 -1.19
CA SER A 23 14.79 7.92 -0.37
C SER A 23 13.43 7.29 -0.74
N ASN A 24 13.20 6.07 -0.24
CA ASN A 24 11.88 5.42 -0.31
C ASN A 24 10.79 6.28 0.35
N PHE A 25 11.10 6.95 1.46
CA PHE A 25 10.16 7.80 2.17
C PHE A 25 9.74 9.00 1.31
N GLU A 26 10.70 9.72 0.73
CA GLU A 26 10.42 10.87 -0.14
C GLU A 26 9.65 10.46 -1.39
N TYR A 27 9.98 9.32 -1.98
CA TYR A 27 9.26 8.83 -3.15
C TYR A 27 7.82 8.42 -2.81
N LEU A 28 7.59 7.75 -1.68
CA LEU A 28 6.23 7.44 -1.20
C LEU A 28 5.45 8.71 -0.86
N MET A 29 6.08 9.73 -0.28
CA MET A 29 5.45 11.03 -0.06
C MET A 29 5.05 11.68 -1.37
N PHE A 30 5.93 11.69 -2.37
CA PHE A 30 5.62 12.19 -3.71
C PHE A 30 4.40 11.47 -4.32
N LEU A 31 4.37 10.14 -4.27
CA LEU A 31 3.24 9.35 -4.77
C LEU A 31 1.93 9.70 -4.05
N ASN A 32 1.96 9.86 -2.73
CA ASN A 32 0.81 10.32 -1.94
C ASN A 32 0.33 11.71 -2.40
N THR A 33 1.23 12.68 -2.52
CA THR A 33 0.90 14.05 -2.92
C THR A 33 0.26 14.10 -4.31
N ILE A 34 0.83 13.43 -5.32
CA ILE A 34 0.26 13.46 -6.67
C ILE A 34 -1.05 12.68 -6.78
N ALA A 35 -1.31 11.74 -5.87
CA ALA A 35 -2.58 11.03 -5.74
C ALA A 35 -3.65 11.86 -5.01
N GLY A 36 -3.34 13.10 -4.62
CA GLY A 36 -4.27 14.00 -3.93
C GLY A 36 -4.30 13.85 -2.41
N ARG A 37 -3.41 13.04 -1.82
CA ARG A 37 -3.35 12.86 -0.36
C ARG A 37 -2.75 14.08 0.31
N THR A 38 -3.29 14.44 1.48
CA THR A 38 -2.91 15.66 2.19
C THR A 38 -3.07 15.51 3.70
N TYR A 39 -2.28 16.27 4.45
CA TYR A 39 -2.43 16.38 5.91
C TYR A 39 -3.64 17.22 6.33
N ASN A 40 -4.25 17.96 5.39
CA ASN A 40 -5.37 18.85 5.68
C ASN A 40 -6.75 18.14 5.68
N ASP A 41 -6.83 16.92 5.15
CA ASP A 41 -8.05 16.11 5.12
C ASP A 41 -7.74 14.69 5.60
N LEU A 42 -8.23 14.34 6.79
CA LEU A 42 -8.00 13.06 7.42
C LEU A 42 -8.60 11.88 6.61
N ASN A 43 -9.62 12.12 5.79
CA ASN A 43 -10.20 11.10 4.91
C ASN A 43 -9.28 10.79 3.72
N GLN A 44 -8.32 11.68 3.43
CA GLN A 44 -7.37 11.57 2.33
C GLN A 44 -5.92 11.62 2.84
N TYR A 45 -5.69 11.12 4.05
CA TYR A 45 -4.37 11.14 4.67
C TYR A 45 -3.33 10.29 3.87
N PRO A 46 -2.03 10.66 3.87
CA PRO A 46 -0.99 9.87 3.25
C PRO A 46 -0.95 8.41 3.76
N VAL A 47 -0.81 7.46 2.84
CA VAL A 47 -0.79 6.02 3.11
C VAL A 47 0.64 5.50 2.98
N PHE A 48 1.09 4.75 3.98
CA PHE A 48 2.38 4.05 4.00
C PHE A 48 2.18 2.55 4.26
N PRO A 49 3.02 1.68 3.67
CA PRO A 49 2.94 0.26 3.94
C PRO A 49 3.49 -0.05 5.33
N TRP A 50 2.87 -1.03 6.00
CA TRP A 50 3.56 -1.78 7.06
C TRP A 50 4.79 -2.46 6.44
N VAL A 51 5.96 -2.34 7.08
CA VAL A 51 7.21 -2.91 6.57
C VAL A 51 7.66 -4.09 7.40
N LEU A 52 7.59 -3.97 8.72
CA LEU A 52 8.03 -5.00 9.65
C LEU A 52 6.86 -5.92 10.04
N THR A 53 7.18 -7.16 10.38
CA THR A 53 6.22 -8.18 10.83
C THR A 53 6.46 -8.61 12.27
N ASN A 54 7.71 -8.53 12.74
CA ASN A 54 8.11 -8.94 14.08
C ASN A 54 8.11 -7.74 15.02
N TYR A 55 7.22 -7.75 16.01
CA TYR A 55 7.11 -6.73 17.05
C TYR A 55 7.22 -7.34 18.47
N GLU A 56 7.60 -8.61 18.57
CA GLU A 56 7.63 -9.37 19.82
C GLU A 56 9.06 -9.58 20.32
N SER A 57 10.02 -9.67 19.41
CA SER A 57 11.43 -9.86 19.76
C SER A 57 12.02 -8.59 20.36
N THR A 58 12.88 -8.74 21.38
CA THR A 58 13.61 -7.62 22.00
C THR A 58 14.66 -7.01 21.07
N GLU A 59 15.17 -7.81 20.14
CA GLU A 59 16.12 -7.39 19.11
C GLU A 59 15.57 -7.73 17.73
N MET A 60 15.95 -6.94 16.72
CA MET A 60 15.46 -7.08 15.36
C MET A 60 16.62 -7.17 14.36
N ASP A 61 16.82 -8.37 13.83
CA ASP A 61 17.77 -8.60 12.75
C ASP A 61 17.20 -8.11 11.40
N LEU A 62 17.77 -7.04 10.86
CA LEU A 62 17.40 -6.48 9.56
C LEU A 62 17.97 -7.28 8.37
N GLY A 63 18.84 -8.25 8.62
CA GLY A 63 19.30 -9.23 7.63
C GLY A 63 18.31 -10.37 7.40
N LEU A 64 17.36 -10.59 8.32
CA LEU A 64 16.43 -11.71 8.30
C LEU A 64 15.17 -11.40 7.47
N PRO A 65 14.95 -12.06 6.32
CA PRO A 65 13.82 -11.74 5.44
C PRO A 65 12.44 -11.94 6.09
N SER A 66 12.32 -12.85 7.06
CA SER A 66 11.04 -13.12 7.75
C SER A 66 10.58 -11.97 8.65
N ASN A 67 11.45 -11.01 8.99
CA ASN A 67 11.08 -9.80 9.72
C ASN A 67 10.36 -8.75 8.85
N TYR A 68 10.27 -8.99 7.54
CA TYR A 68 9.66 -8.08 6.59
C TYR A 68 8.32 -8.59 6.06
N ARG A 69 7.38 -7.68 5.88
CA ARG A 69 6.10 -7.95 5.24
C ARG A 69 6.33 -8.21 3.75
N ASP A 70 5.64 -9.20 3.22
CA ASP A 70 5.50 -9.37 1.78
C ASP A 70 4.78 -8.16 1.17
N LEU A 71 5.55 -7.25 0.55
CA LEU A 71 5.04 -6.00 -0.03
C LEU A 71 4.20 -6.21 -1.29
N SER A 72 4.21 -7.42 -1.89
CA SER A 72 3.42 -7.75 -3.08
C SER A 72 1.94 -7.99 -2.78
N LYS A 73 1.59 -8.21 -1.51
CA LYS A 73 0.23 -8.54 -1.06
C LYS A 73 -0.42 -7.39 -0.30
N PRO A 74 -1.76 -7.20 -0.40
CA PRO A 74 -2.50 -6.34 0.52
C PRO A 74 -2.54 -6.94 1.93
N ILE A 75 -2.83 -6.12 2.94
CA ILE A 75 -2.90 -6.55 4.35
C ILE A 75 -3.86 -7.74 4.52
N GLY A 76 -5.04 -7.68 3.90
CA GLY A 76 -6.05 -8.74 3.98
C GLY A 76 -5.56 -10.12 3.54
N ALA A 77 -4.57 -10.18 2.65
CA ALA A 77 -4.05 -11.40 2.04
C ALA A 77 -2.80 -11.98 2.73
N LEU A 78 -2.29 -11.36 3.80
CA LEU A 78 -1.10 -11.85 4.50
C LEU A 78 -1.36 -13.12 5.30
N ASN A 79 -2.52 -13.21 5.96
CA ASN A 79 -2.93 -14.39 6.70
C ASN A 79 -3.68 -15.34 5.74
N PRO A 80 -3.22 -16.59 5.53
CA PRO A 80 -3.82 -17.52 4.57
C PRO A 80 -5.30 -17.82 4.86
N SER A 81 -5.67 -18.04 6.12
CA SER A 81 -7.06 -18.32 6.50
C SER A 81 -7.97 -17.12 6.23
N ARG A 82 -7.49 -15.90 6.54
CA ARG A 82 -8.23 -14.67 6.26
C ARG A 82 -8.33 -14.40 4.75
N LYS A 83 -7.28 -14.71 3.99
CA LYS A 83 -7.28 -14.63 2.53
C LYS A 83 -8.38 -15.53 1.94
N ALA A 84 -8.40 -16.81 2.34
CA ALA A 84 -9.39 -17.78 1.86
C ALA A 84 -10.83 -17.31 2.14
N TYR A 85 -11.08 -16.79 3.35
CA TYR A 85 -12.36 -16.19 3.70
C TYR A 85 -12.77 -15.05 2.76
N PHE A 86 -11.85 -14.13 2.43
CA PHE A 86 -12.16 -13.02 1.54
C PHE A 86 -12.38 -13.45 0.09
N GLU A 87 -11.64 -14.45 -0.39
CA GLU A 87 -11.83 -15.03 -1.72
C GLU A 87 -13.19 -15.74 -1.82
N GLU A 88 -13.58 -16.51 -0.80
CA GLU A 88 -14.90 -17.16 -0.71
C GLU A 88 -16.02 -16.13 -0.70
N ARG A 89 -15.96 -15.13 0.18
CA ARG A 89 -16.95 -14.05 0.27
C ARG A 89 -17.11 -13.30 -1.06
N TYR A 90 -16.01 -13.04 -1.76
CA TYR A 90 -16.04 -12.38 -3.07
C TYR A 90 -16.70 -13.29 -4.12
N GLY A 91 -16.35 -14.57 -4.14
CA GLY A 91 -16.85 -15.54 -5.10
C GLY A 91 -18.32 -15.92 -4.91
N SER A 92 -18.82 -15.93 -3.67
CA SER A 92 -20.22 -16.22 -3.33
C SER A 92 -21.11 -14.98 -3.29
N TRP A 93 -20.65 -13.85 -3.83
CA TRP A 93 -21.35 -12.57 -3.71
C TRP A 93 -22.53 -12.49 -4.68
N GLU A 94 -23.75 -12.51 -4.15
CA GLU A 94 -24.99 -12.35 -4.91
C GLU A 94 -25.65 -11.02 -4.53
N ASN A 95 -25.39 -9.97 -5.31
CA ASN A 95 -26.07 -8.69 -5.19
C ASN A 95 -26.19 -8.00 -6.56
N GLU A 96 -27.40 -7.56 -6.91
CA GLU A 96 -27.67 -6.96 -8.23
C GLU A 96 -27.14 -5.52 -8.36
N SER A 97 -27.01 -4.79 -7.25
CA SER A 97 -26.67 -3.35 -7.25
C SER A 97 -25.23 -3.07 -6.83
N ILE A 98 -24.65 -3.95 -6.02
CA ILE A 98 -23.35 -3.74 -5.39
C ILE A 98 -22.36 -4.75 -5.97
N PRO A 99 -21.30 -4.31 -6.67
CA PRO A 99 -20.25 -5.19 -7.15
C PRO A 99 -19.57 -5.95 -6.01
N PRO A 100 -19.05 -7.17 -6.27
CA PRO A 100 -18.31 -7.93 -5.28
C PRO A 100 -17.04 -7.18 -4.85
N PHE A 101 -16.71 -7.28 -3.57
CA PHE A 101 -15.49 -6.70 -2.99
C PHE A 101 -14.90 -7.64 -1.94
N HIS A 102 -13.57 -7.63 -1.83
CA HIS A 102 -12.88 -8.39 -0.78
C HIS A 102 -12.96 -7.67 0.57
N TYR A 103 -12.85 -6.34 0.58
CA TYR A 103 -12.77 -5.53 1.79
C TYR A 103 -13.87 -4.45 1.77
N GLY A 104 -14.73 -4.44 2.80
CA GLY A 104 -15.79 -3.44 2.98
C GLY A 104 -15.47 -2.38 4.03
N THR A 105 -14.20 -2.26 4.39
CA THR A 105 -13.63 -1.35 5.40
C THR A 105 -12.82 -0.28 4.74
#